data_AF-A0A127A5D2-F1
#
_entry.id   AF-A0A127A5D2-F1
#
_cell.length_a   1.000
_cell.length_b   1.000
_cell.length_c   1.000
_cell.angle_alpha   90.00
_cell.angle_beta   90.00
_cell.angle_gamma   90.00
#
_symmetry.space_group_name_H-M   'P 1'
#
loop_
_entity.id
_entity.type
_entity.pdbx_description
1 polymer ?
#
loop_
_entity_poly.entity_id
_entity_poly.type
_entity_poly.pdbx_seq_one_letter_code
_entity_poly.pdbx_strand_id
1 'polypeptide(L)'
;MSSTIAAAFARDPAQETLALLDSAAALAEAPLPRIAEILRTALAPYVRCSALVIFTEDCTGRPQKKAGAEAVISRVTLDELDLIRSSLPDLAPRWSDERIAGASRPVLAARSATNALLVLTDPLAVADPPGASGALDPDTGAVLARLWHLAAVRIRDKVAEATPSYLRESRAVSAERSRLTAELTDAHSTTLETVLAALRSARQSDGAARRAAIDIAAAALVRLRASADRTASLLEEPVVTAFERLRADLRPLERFSGISLQFVEPPVDGRALPGEVAHAARAIVRALVLAMVEQDEVHRIRIQWGCDGTNLLVDIRDDGQGRLSLAEDGLRRIEQRVQALDGRLRLEVLEGWGADVFVSLPLDPPSSRAPKGPGAEWELGEREEEVLRLLAGGLRNRAIAAELGLSENTVKFHLRNLFRKLGVSSRAEAVARAAQAHAGQR
;
A
#
# COMPACT_ATOMS: atom_id res chain seq x y z
N MET A 1 -8.90 62.80 7.31
CA MET A 1 -7.82 61.96 6.73
C MET A 1 -8.10 60.49 7.05
N SER A 2 -9.16 59.93 6.47
CA SER A 2 -9.57 58.53 6.70
C SER A 2 -10.01 57.92 5.37
N SER A 3 -9.05 57.55 4.51
CA SER A 3 -9.33 56.78 3.27
C SER A 3 -8.05 56.17 2.67
N THR A 4 -7.25 55.43 3.44
CA THR A 4 -6.03 54.78 2.86
C THR A 4 -5.64 53.44 3.50
N ILE A 5 -6.55 52.76 4.21
CA ILE A 5 -6.26 51.40 4.74
C ILE A 5 -7.44 50.47 4.44
N ALA A 6 -7.77 50.31 3.17
CA ALA A 6 -8.73 49.29 2.70
C ALA A 6 -8.33 48.67 1.34
N ALA A 7 -7.10 48.87 0.88
CA ALA A 7 -6.64 48.44 -0.45
C ALA A 7 -5.45 47.44 -0.39
N ALA A 8 -5.32 46.68 0.69
CA ALA A 8 -4.34 45.60 0.78
C ALA A 8 -5.09 44.26 0.85
N PHE A 9 -4.77 43.35 -0.09
CA PHE A 9 -5.29 41.96 -0.25
C PHE A 9 -6.46 41.71 -1.22
N ALA A 10 -6.64 42.52 -2.28
CA ALA A 10 -7.29 41.97 -3.48
C ALA A 10 -6.27 41.07 -4.21
N ARG A 11 -6.52 39.76 -4.31
CA ARG A 11 -5.68 38.83 -5.08
C ARG A 11 -5.71 39.23 -6.56
N ASP A 12 -4.58 39.12 -7.24
CA ASP A 12 -4.49 39.39 -8.68
C ASP A 12 -5.28 38.32 -9.46
N PRO A 13 -6.34 38.67 -10.20
CA PRO A 13 -7.16 37.71 -10.93
C PRO A 13 -6.38 36.93 -11.99
N ALA A 14 -5.31 37.51 -12.55
CA ALA A 14 -4.43 36.79 -13.48
C ALA A 14 -3.66 35.67 -12.76
N GLN A 15 -3.22 35.92 -11.53
CA GLN A 15 -2.50 34.94 -10.70
C GLN A 15 -3.42 33.82 -10.20
N GLU A 16 -4.67 34.13 -9.87
CA GLU A 16 -5.68 33.11 -9.52
C GLU A 16 -6.02 32.21 -10.72
N THR A 17 -6.16 32.79 -11.91
CA THR A 17 -6.41 32.05 -13.15
C THR A 17 -5.26 31.08 -13.47
N LEU A 18 -4.01 31.55 -13.35
CA LEU A 18 -2.83 30.70 -13.54
C LEU A 18 -2.77 29.54 -12.54
N ALA A 19 -3.03 29.81 -11.25
CA ALA A 19 -3.03 28.76 -10.23
C ALA A 19 -4.11 27.68 -10.46
N LEU A 20 -5.27 28.07 -11.00
CA LEU A 20 -6.32 27.12 -11.39
C LEU A 20 -5.91 26.26 -12.59
N LEU A 21 -5.25 26.86 -13.59
CA LEU A 21 -4.71 26.13 -14.75
C LEU A 21 -3.61 25.15 -14.34
N ASP A 22 -2.72 25.54 -13.44
CA ASP A 22 -1.68 24.65 -12.89
C ASP A 22 -2.31 23.47 -12.13
N SER A 23 -3.37 23.73 -11.35
CA SER A 23 -4.12 22.69 -10.65
C SER A 23 -4.79 21.70 -11.61
N ALA A 24 -5.35 22.21 -12.72
CA ALA A 24 -5.94 21.38 -13.77
C ALA A 24 -4.88 20.53 -14.50
N ALA A 25 -3.72 21.11 -14.83
CA ALA A 25 -2.61 20.40 -15.44
C ALA A 25 -2.10 19.26 -14.53
N ALA A 26 -1.90 19.56 -13.25
CA ALA A 26 -1.49 18.57 -12.26
C ALA A 26 -2.48 17.40 -12.14
N LEU A 27 -3.79 17.67 -12.23
CA LEU A 27 -4.83 16.64 -12.24
C LEU A 27 -4.82 15.79 -13.51
N ALA A 28 -4.58 16.40 -14.67
CA ALA A 28 -4.50 15.67 -15.94
C ALA A 28 -3.32 14.68 -15.96
N GLU A 29 -2.19 15.07 -15.36
CA GLU A 29 -0.98 14.24 -15.28
C GLU A 29 -0.97 13.27 -14.09
N ALA A 30 -1.90 13.43 -13.14
CA ALA A 30 -1.93 12.70 -11.88
C ALA A 30 -1.91 11.17 -12.07
N PRO A 31 -1.01 10.44 -11.38
CA PRO A 31 -1.09 8.98 -11.31
C PRO A 31 -2.27 8.56 -10.41
N LEU A 32 -2.91 7.43 -10.72
CA LEU A 32 -4.09 6.91 -9.99
C LEU A 32 -3.94 6.91 -8.45
N PRO A 33 -2.78 6.50 -7.86
CA PRO A 33 -2.62 6.48 -6.40
C PRO A 33 -2.60 7.87 -5.76
N ARG A 34 -2.21 8.92 -6.49
CA ARG A 34 -2.05 10.29 -5.96
C ARG A 34 -3.22 11.20 -6.31
N ILE A 35 -4.16 10.75 -7.14
CA ILE A 35 -5.21 11.62 -7.67
C ILE A 35 -6.09 12.25 -6.58
N ALA A 36 -6.35 11.53 -5.48
CA ALA A 36 -7.11 12.05 -4.35
C ALA A 36 -6.37 13.19 -3.61
N GLU A 37 -5.05 13.07 -3.41
CA GLU A 37 -4.24 14.10 -2.74
C GLU A 37 -4.10 15.35 -3.63
N ILE A 38 -3.89 15.14 -4.94
CA ILE A 38 -3.78 16.22 -5.92
C ILE A 38 -5.13 16.96 -6.03
N LEU A 39 -6.25 16.24 -6.12
CA LEU A 39 -7.58 16.87 -6.14
C LEU A 39 -7.86 17.63 -4.84
N ARG A 40 -7.50 17.07 -3.67
CA ARG A 40 -7.66 17.75 -2.38
C ARG A 40 -6.88 19.05 -2.33
N THR A 41 -5.66 19.04 -2.86
CA THR A 41 -4.80 20.22 -2.94
C THR A 41 -5.37 21.27 -3.90
N ALA A 42 -5.85 20.85 -5.07
CA ALA A 42 -6.48 21.72 -6.05
C ALA A 42 -7.77 22.38 -5.54
N LEU A 43 -8.53 21.70 -4.67
CA LEU A 43 -9.75 22.22 -4.07
C LEU A 43 -9.52 23.10 -2.84
N ALA A 44 -8.38 22.96 -2.15
CA ALA A 44 -8.10 23.65 -0.89
C ALA A 44 -8.21 25.20 -0.91
N PRO A 45 -7.93 25.92 -2.02
CA PRO A 45 -8.18 27.35 -2.11
C PRO A 45 -9.66 27.74 -2.03
N TYR A 46 -10.56 26.81 -2.36
CA TYR A 46 -12.00 27.04 -2.48
C TYR A 46 -12.78 26.40 -1.34
N VAL A 47 -12.49 25.13 -1.05
CA VAL A 47 -13.11 24.34 0.01
C VAL A 47 -12.04 23.50 0.69
N ARG A 48 -11.81 23.76 1.97
CA ARG A 48 -10.98 22.90 2.83
C ARG A 48 -11.81 21.75 3.34
N CYS A 49 -11.17 20.62 3.64
CA CYS A 49 -11.83 19.45 4.19
C CYS A 49 -10.87 18.67 5.10
N SER A 50 -11.43 17.89 6.03
CA SER A 50 -10.63 16.99 6.87
C SER A 50 -10.14 15.78 6.06
N ALA A 51 -11.00 15.22 5.22
CA ALA A 51 -10.64 14.17 4.25
C ALA A 51 -11.47 14.26 2.96
N LEU A 52 -10.86 13.77 1.88
CA LEU A 52 -11.44 13.60 0.54
C LEU A 52 -11.47 12.11 0.21
N VAL A 53 -12.64 11.63 -0.23
CA VAL A 53 -12.85 10.25 -0.69
C VAL A 53 -13.44 10.27 -2.09
N ILE A 54 -12.84 9.50 -2.98
CA ILE A 54 -13.33 9.22 -4.33
C ILE A 54 -13.77 7.76 -4.36
N PHE A 55 -14.96 7.51 -4.87
CA PHE A 55 -15.50 6.16 -5.06
C PHE A 55 -15.90 5.93 -6.51
N THR A 56 -15.39 4.84 -7.10
CA THR A 56 -15.58 4.48 -8.51
C THR A 56 -15.89 2.99 -8.64
N GLU A 57 -16.92 2.64 -9.41
CA GLU A 57 -17.29 1.25 -9.70
C GLU A 57 -16.34 0.58 -10.72
N ASP A 58 -15.69 1.38 -11.58
CA ASP A 58 -14.83 0.87 -12.67
C ASP A 58 -13.50 0.24 -12.19
N CYS A 59 -13.16 0.37 -10.90
CA CYS A 59 -11.89 -0.12 -10.35
C CYS A 59 -12.05 -1.49 -9.69
N THR A 60 -11.59 -2.54 -10.35
CA THR A 60 -11.79 -3.95 -9.95
C THR A 60 -11.02 -4.40 -8.70
N GLY A 61 -10.13 -3.58 -8.12
CA GLY A 61 -9.32 -3.95 -6.94
C GLY A 61 -9.21 -2.92 -5.81
N ARG A 62 -9.36 -1.61 -6.11
CA ARG A 62 -9.38 -0.51 -5.11
C ARG A 62 -10.41 0.55 -5.53
N PRO A 63 -11.71 0.34 -5.23
CA PRO A 63 -12.77 1.25 -5.67
C PRO A 63 -12.67 2.64 -5.04
N GLN A 64 -11.98 2.76 -3.90
CA GLN A 64 -11.81 4.02 -3.17
C GLN A 64 -10.41 4.62 -3.37
N LYS A 65 -10.32 5.94 -3.49
CA LYS A 65 -9.08 6.73 -3.43
C LYS A 65 -9.28 7.82 -2.39
N LYS A 66 -8.34 7.98 -1.47
CA LYS A 66 -8.54 8.75 -0.24
C LYS A 66 -7.36 9.66 0.05
N ALA A 67 -7.62 10.80 0.67
CA ALA A 67 -6.62 11.76 1.11
C ALA A 67 -7.12 12.51 2.36
N GLY A 68 -6.22 12.82 3.30
CA GLY A 68 -6.54 13.58 4.51
C GLY A 68 -6.54 12.74 5.79
N ALA A 69 -7.41 13.10 6.75
CA ALA A 69 -7.35 12.60 8.12
C ALA A 69 -7.54 11.07 8.23
N GLU A 70 -6.57 10.40 8.89
CA GLU A 70 -6.55 8.93 9.10
C GLU A 70 -7.84 8.41 9.74
N ALA A 71 -8.37 9.16 10.72
CA ALA A 71 -9.60 8.83 11.43
C ALA A 71 -10.83 8.70 10.50
N VAL A 72 -10.78 9.30 9.31
CA VAL A 72 -11.83 9.20 8.29
C VAL A 72 -11.43 8.15 7.26
N ILE A 73 -10.26 8.30 6.64
CA ILE A 73 -9.89 7.48 5.48
C ILE A 73 -9.77 5.98 5.82
N SER A 74 -9.39 5.63 7.05
CA SER A 74 -9.28 4.24 7.50
C SER A 74 -10.63 3.57 7.82
N ARG A 75 -11.70 4.37 7.98
CA ARG A 75 -13.02 3.91 8.48
C ARG A 75 -14.16 4.03 7.49
N VAL A 76 -14.03 4.85 6.44
CA VAL A 76 -15.05 4.99 5.40
C VAL A 76 -15.33 3.64 4.74
N THR A 77 -16.60 3.23 4.72
CA THR A 77 -17.06 1.97 4.11
C THR A 77 -17.65 2.19 2.72
N LEU A 78 -17.85 1.11 1.96
CA LEU A 78 -18.52 1.19 0.65
C LEU A 78 -20.00 1.50 0.80
N ASP A 79 -20.69 0.88 1.76
CA ASP A 79 -22.12 1.10 2.01
C ASP A 79 -22.42 2.57 2.35
N GLU A 80 -21.57 3.21 3.17
CA GLU A 80 -21.68 4.64 3.46
C GLU A 80 -21.60 5.48 2.18
N LEU A 81 -20.66 5.16 1.28
CA LEU A 81 -20.47 5.87 0.02
C LEU A 81 -21.60 5.61 -0.98
N ASP A 82 -22.14 4.39 -1.01
CA ASP A 82 -23.27 4.02 -1.87
C ASP A 82 -24.56 4.72 -1.45
N LEU A 83 -24.79 4.88 -0.14
CA LEU A 83 -25.91 5.65 0.38
C LEU A 83 -25.81 7.13 -0.02
N ILE A 84 -24.64 7.76 0.18
CA ILE A 84 -24.39 9.15 -0.22
C ILE A 84 -24.54 9.32 -1.73
N ARG A 85 -24.02 8.37 -2.53
CA ARG A 85 -24.16 8.42 -4.00
C ARG A 85 -25.62 8.36 -4.43
N SER A 86 -26.41 7.51 -3.78
CA SER A 86 -27.82 7.27 -4.12
C SER A 86 -28.73 8.42 -3.69
N SER A 87 -28.31 9.24 -2.72
CA SER A 87 -29.06 10.43 -2.28
C SER A 87 -28.87 11.64 -3.22
N LEU A 88 -27.86 11.62 -4.10
CA LEU A 88 -27.57 12.72 -5.03
C LEU A 88 -28.42 12.64 -6.32
N PRO A 89 -29.34 13.60 -6.56
CA PRO A 89 -30.26 13.58 -7.70
C PRO A 89 -29.61 13.97 -9.03
N ASP A 90 -28.49 14.70 -8.99
CA ASP A 90 -27.81 15.28 -10.13
C ASP A 90 -26.28 15.29 -9.94
N LEU A 91 -25.58 15.92 -10.89
CA LEU A 91 -24.11 16.06 -10.86
C LEU A 91 -23.65 17.29 -10.06
N ALA A 92 -24.58 18.08 -9.52
CA ALA A 92 -24.24 19.28 -8.78
C ALA A 92 -23.66 18.91 -7.40
N PRO A 93 -22.62 19.62 -6.91
CA PRO A 93 -22.12 19.42 -5.56
C PRO A 93 -23.18 19.80 -4.52
N ARG A 94 -23.38 18.96 -3.50
CA ARG A 94 -24.38 19.18 -2.44
C ARG A 94 -23.79 19.02 -1.07
N TRP A 95 -24.18 19.93 -0.18
CA TRP A 95 -23.95 19.79 1.25
C TRP A 95 -25.08 18.97 1.88
N SER A 96 -24.70 18.01 2.71
CA SER A 96 -25.62 17.23 3.54
C SER A 96 -24.90 16.77 4.81
N ASP A 97 -25.67 16.47 5.85
CA ASP A 97 -25.16 15.74 7.01
C ASP A 97 -25.29 14.25 6.74
N GLU A 98 -24.16 13.57 6.63
CA GLU A 98 -24.11 12.16 6.25
C GLU A 98 -23.41 11.33 7.33
N ARG A 99 -23.78 10.06 7.42
CA ARG A 99 -23.06 9.11 8.25
C ARG A 99 -21.87 8.56 7.46
N ILE A 100 -20.66 8.96 7.84
CA ILE A 100 -19.43 8.54 7.17
C ILE A 100 -18.29 8.34 8.18
N ALA A 101 -17.48 7.29 7.97
CA ALA A 101 -16.48 6.84 8.93
C ALA A 101 -17.07 6.58 10.33
N GLY A 102 -18.27 6.01 10.38
CA GLY A 102 -18.97 5.63 11.61
C GLY A 102 -19.59 6.77 12.42
N ALA A 103 -19.52 8.02 11.95
CA ALA A 103 -20.07 9.20 12.63
C ALA A 103 -20.89 10.09 11.67
N SER A 104 -21.89 10.79 12.19
CA SER A 104 -22.61 11.82 11.45
C SER A 104 -21.76 13.09 11.38
N ARG A 105 -21.55 13.64 10.18
CA ARG A 105 -20.75 14.84 9.95
C ARG A 105 -21.19 15.56 8.67
N PRO A 106 -20.91 16.87 8.53
CA PRO A 106 -21.18 17.58 7.30
C PRO A 106 -20.29 17.06 6.18
N VAL A 107 -20.90 16.87 5.02
CA VAL A 107 -20.31 16.34 3.81
C VAL A 107 -20.65 17.23 2.63
N LEU A 108 -19.68 17.46 1.76
CA LEU A 108 -19.89 17.99 0.43
C LEU A 108 -19.63 16.87 -0.58
N ALA A 109 -20.68 16.41 -1.24
CA ALA A 109 -20.61 15.30 -2.18
C ALA A 109 -21.03 15.70 -3.60
N ALA A 110 -20.41 15.09 -4.61
CA ALA A 110 -20.73 15.34 -6.01
C ALA A 110 -20.57 14.07 -6.86
N ARG A 111 -21.52 13.82 -7.76
CA ARG A 111 -21.40 12.77 -8.78
C ARG A 111 -20.74 13.29 -10.04
N SER A 112 -20.16 12.38 -10.81
CA SER A 112 -19.65 12.65 -12.15
C SER A 112 -20.47 11.93 -13.22
N ALA A 113 -20.26 12.28 -14.50
CA ALA A 113 -20.86 11.56 -15.63
C ALA A 113 -20.41 10.10 -15.74
N THR A 114 -19.30 9.71 -15.10
CA THR A 114 -18.86 8.30 -15.00
C THR A 114 -19.50 7.57 -13.82
N ASN A 115 -20.47 8.20 -13.15
CA ASN A 115 -21.10 7.71 -11.92
C ASN A 115 -20.13 7.58 -10.72
N ALA A 116 -18.88 8.04 -10.86
CA ALA A 116 -17.98 8.18 -9.73
C ALA A 116 -18.54 9.22 -8.74
N LEU A 117 -18.25 9.02 -7.46
CA LEU A 117 -18.61 9.89 -6.35
C LEU A 117 -17.37 10.57 -5.78
N LEU A 118 -17.46 11.87 -5.53
CA LEU A 118 -16.57 12.65 -4.69
C LEU A 118 -17.27 12.95 -3.36
N VAL A 119 -16.54 12.81 -2.26
CA VAL A 119 -16.98 13.15 -0.91
C VAL A 119 -15.88 13.95 -0.21
N LEU A 120 -16.21 15.16 0.24
CA LEU A 120 -15.37 15.96 1.14
C LEU A 120 -16.02 15.96 2.52
N THR A 121 -15.26 15.62 3.55
CA THR A 121 -15.72 15.58 4.95
C THR A 121 -15.30 16.82 5.70
N ASP A 122 -16.16 17.26 6.62
CA ASP A 122 -15.99 18.49 7.39
C ASP A 122 -15.59 19.68 6.48
N PRO A 123 -16.36 19.95 5.40
CA PRO A 123 -15.96 20.98 4.46
C PRO A 123 -16.04 22.36 5.11
N LEU A 124 -15.14 23.25 4.69
CA LEU A 124 -15.08 24.64 5.11
C LEU A 124 -14.82 25.50 3.87
N ALA A 125 -15.84 26.23 3.43
CA ALA A 125 -15.71 27.18 2.32
C ALA A 125 -14.80 28.35 2.73
N VAL A 126 -13.96 28.83 1.81
CA VAL A 126 -12.93 29.85 2.11
C VAL A 126 -13.44 31.29 1.89
N ALA A 127 -14.60 31.49 1.25
CA ALA A 127 -15.26 32.79 1.10
C ALA A 127 -16.22 33.13 2.27
N ASP A 128 -16.44 34.44 2.51
CA ASP A 128 -17.12 35.14 3.65
C ASP A 128 -18.42 34.50 4.23
N PRO A 129 -18.85 34.85 5.46
CA PRO A 129 -19.40 33.96 6.51
C PRO A 129 -20.65 33.17 6.11
N PRO A 130 -20.93 32.03 6.79
CA PRO A 130 -21.99 31.11 6.41
C PRO A 130 -23.36 31.79 6.54
N GLY A 131 -23.90 32.26 5.42
CA GLY A 131 -25.32 32.50 5.27
C GLY A 131 -26.04 31.17 5.51
N ALA A 132 -27.13 31.20 6.26
CA ALA A 132 -27.86 30.04 6.80
C ALA A 132 -28.56 29.12 5.76
N SER A 133 -28.02 29.03 4.55
CA SER A 133 -28.38 28.07 3.52
C SER A 133 -27.08 27.37 3.14
N GLY A 134 -26.98 26.05 3.34
CA GLY A 134 -25.82 25.22 3.00
C GLY A 134 -25.54 25.12 1.49
N ALA A 135 -25.69 26.20 0.74
CA ALA A 135 -25.39 26.30 -0.67
C ALA A 135 -23.98 26.87 -0.84
N LEU A 136 -23.16 26.18 -1.64
CA LEU A 136 -21.90 26.75 -2.13
C LEU A 136 -22.18 28.00 -2.94
N ASP A 137 -21.27 28.97 -2.82
CA ASP A 137 -21.14 30.03 -3.80
C ASP A 137 -21.13 29.43 -5.23
N PRO A 138 -21.95 29.93 -6.17
CA PRO A 138 -22.11 29.33 -7.49
C PRO A 138 -20.79 29.18 -8.27
N ASP A 139 -19.88 30.15 -8.14
CA ASP A 139 -18.59 30.14 -8.83
C ASP A 139 -17.67 29.07 -8.22
N THR A 140 -17.63 28.98 -6.89
CA THR A 140 -16.92 27.94 -6.16
C THR A 140 -17.45 26.54 -6.48
N GLY A 141 -18.78 26.39 -6.56
CA GLY A 141 -19.43 25.14 -6.96
C GLY A 141 -19.07 24.73 -8.39
N ALA A 142 -19.02 25.70 -9.31
CA ALA A 142 -18.63 25.46 -10.71
C ALA A 142 -17.16 25.01 -10.83
N VAL A 143 -16.24 25.65 -10.13
CA VAL A 143 -14.82 25.26 -10.12
C VAL A 143 -14.65 23.84 -9.58
N LEU A 144 -15.28 23.53 -8.45
CA LEU A 144 -15.23 22.18 -7.85
C LEU A 144 -15.77 21.14 -8.83
N ALA A 145 -16.92 21.38 -9.46
CA ALA A 145 -17.51 20.47 -10.43
C ALA A 145 -16.58 20.21 -11.63
N ARG A 146 -15.85 21.23 -12.11
CA ARG A 146 -14.91 21.10 -13.24
C ARG A 146 -13.65 20.32 -12.86
N LEU A 147 -13.04 20.62 -11.71
CA LEU A 147 -11.88 19.87 -11.22
C LEU A 147 -12.24 18.41 -10.92
N TRP A 148 -13.43 18.19 -10.34
CA TRP A 148 -13.96 16.85 -10.11
C TRP A 148 -14.19 16.08 -11.41
N HIS A 149 -14.82 16.71 -12.41
CA HIS A 149 -15.03 16.10 -13.71
C HIS A 149 -13.72 15.66 -14.36
N LEU A 150 -12.69 16.51 -14.33
CA LEU A 150 -11.37 16.20 -14.86
C LEU A 150 -10.75 14.98 -14.15
N ALA A 151 -10.81 14.93 -12.82
CA ALA A 151 -10.31 13.80 -12.04
C ALA A 151 -11.06 12.49 -12.36
N ALA A 152 -12.40 12.56 -12.48
CA ALA A 152 -13.23 11.39 -12.76
C ALA A 152 -12.94 10.80 -14.16
N VAL A 153 -12.80 11.64 -15.18
CA VAL A 153 -12.41 11.23 -16.54
C VAL A 153 -11.01 10.60 -16.52
N ARG A 154 -10.07 11.25 -15.83
CA ARG A 154 -8.70 10.75 -15.73
C ARG A 154 -8.60 9.36 -15.10
N ILE A 155 -9.40 9.11 -14.05
CA ILE A 155 -9.46 7.79 -13.40
C ILE A 155 -9.92 6.73 -14.39
N ARG A 156 -11.01 7.00 -15.11
CA ARG A 156 -11.56 6.07 -16.10
C ARG A 156 -10.55 5.75 -17.21
N ASP A 157 -9.87 6.76 -17.74
CA ASP A 157 -8.91 6.56 -18.83
C ASP A 157 -7.71 5.73 -18.37
N LYS A 158 -7.21 5.97 -17.15
CA LYS A 158 -6.14 5.15 -16.57
C LYS A 158 -6.54 3.70 -16.28
N VAL A 159 -7.79 3.46 -15.95
CA VAL A 159 -8.32 2.10 -15.80
C VAL A 159 -8.43 1.42 -17.16
N ALA A 160 -8.88 2.13 -18.19
CA ALA A 160 -9.00 1.61 -19.55
C ALA A 160 -7.63 1.29 -20.21
N GLU A 161 -6.59 2.06 -19.89
CA GLU A 161 -5.20 1.82 -20.33
C GLU A 161 -4.56 0.59 -19.65
N ALA A 162 -5.16 0.03 -18.59
CA ALA A 162 -4.62 -1.16 -17.92
C ALA A 162 -4.73 -2.39 -18.82
N THR A 163 -3.64 -3.16 -18.95
CA THR A 163 -3.52 -4.27 -19.91
C THR A 163 -4.62 -5.33 -19.71
N PRO A 164 -5.22 -5.91 -20.79
CA PRO A 164 -6.34 -6.86 -20.69
C PRO A 164 -6.08 -8.14 -19.88
N SER A 165 -4.82 -8.49 -19.59
CA SER A 165 -4.44 -9.58 -18.69
C SER A 165 -4.67 -9.22 -17.22
N TYR A 166 -4.26 -8.02 -16.80
CA TYR A 166 -4.43 -7.50 -15.44
C TYR A 166 -5.91 -7.40 -15.03
N LEU A 167 -6.78 -6.98 -15.95
CA LEU A 167 -8.23 -6.88 -15.70
C LEU A 167 -8.90 -8.25 -15.57
N ARG A 168 -8.45 -9.28 -16.31
CA ARG A 168 -9.00 -10.64 -16.20
C ARG A 168 -8.57 -11.33 -14.89
N GLU A 169 -7.31 -11.17 -14.52
CA GLU A 169 -6.76 -11.70 -13.27
C GLU A 169 -7.37 -10.99 -12.05
N SER A 170 -7.52 -9.66 -12.09
CA SER A 170 -8.21 -8.89 -11.06
C SER A 170 -9.70 -9.22 -10.94
N ARG A 171 -10.42 -9.45 -12.05
CA ARG A 171 -11.85 -9.82 -12.02
C ARG A 171 -12.07 -11.22 -11.48
N ALA A 172 -11.21 -12.19 -11.81
CA ALA A 172 -11.30 -13.54 -11.26
C ALA A 172 -11.04 -13.55 -9.74
N VAL A 173 -10.02 -12.81 -9.29
CA VAL A 173 -9.72 -12.67 -7.85
C VAL A 173 -10.84 -11.94 -7.10
N SER A 174 -11.43 -10.90 -7.69
CA SER A 174 -12.54 -10.16 -7.06
C SER A 174 -13.84 -10.95 -7.04
N ALA A 175 -14.16 -11.74 -8.07
CA ALA A 175 -15.31 -12.63 -8.07
C ALA A 175 -15.18 -13.72 -6.99
N GLU A 176 -13.99 -14.29 -6.84
CA GLU A 176 -13.72 -15.29 -5.80
C GLU A 176 -13.77 -14.68 -4.39
N ARG A 177 -13.21 -13.47 -4.20
CA ARG A 177 -13.33 -12.73 -2.92
C ARG A 177 -14.78 -12.43 -2.57
N SER A 178 -15.61 -12.00 -3.53
CA SER A 178 -17.04 -11.75 -3.29
C SER A 178 -17.79 -13.03 -2.92
N ARG A 179 -17.49 -14.16 -3.59
CA ARG A 179 -18.09 -15.45 -3.25
C ARG A 179 -17.74 -15.89 -1.83
N LEU A 180 -16.45 -15.85 -1.48
CA LEU A 180 -15.97 -16.23 -0.14
C LEU A 180 -16.54 -15.33 0.96
N THR A 181 -16.68 -14.03 0.68
CA THR A 181 -17.28 -13.07 1.63
C THR A 181 -18.77 -13.37 1.85
N ALA A 182 -19.51 -13.71 0.80
CA ALA A 182 -20.91 -14.11 0.90
C ALA A 182 -21.07 -15.41 1.71
N GLU A 183 -20.26 -16.44 1.42
CA GLU A 183 -20.28 -17.72 2.15
C GLU A 183 -19.94 -17.56 3.64
N LEU A 184 -18.95 -16.72 3.98
CA LEU A 184 -18.61 -16.38 5.38
C LEU A 184 -19.75 -15.63 6.08
N THR A 185 -20.41 -14.71 5.37
CA THR A 185 -21.53 -13.92 5.90
C THR A 185 -22.71 -14.82 6.23
N ASP A 186 -23.09 -15.72 5.32
CA ASP A 186 -24.15 -16.70 5.55
C ASP A 186 -23.82 -17.62 6.73
N ALA A 187 -22.59 -18.13 6.79
CA ALA A 187 -22.14 -18.99 7.89
C ALA A 187 -22.18 -18.30 9.27
N HIS A 188 -21.84 -17.00 9.32
CA HIS A 188 -21.97 -16.20 10.54
C HIS A 188 -23.43 -15.96 10.92
N SER A 189 -24.29 -15.62 9.96
CA SER A 189 -25.72 -15.42 10.21
C SER A 189 -26.36 -16.67 10.81
N THR A 190 -26.15 -17.82 10.18
CA THR A 190 -26.67 -19.12 10.69
C THR A 190 -26.14 -19.43 12.08
N THR A 191 -24.86 -19.15 12.37
CA THR A 191 -24.28 -19.38 13.69
C THR A 191 -24.95 -18.51 14.76
N LEU A 192 -25.12 -17.22 14.49
CA LEU A 192 -25.74 -16.28 15.43
C LEU A 192 -27.21 -16.63 15.68
N GLU A 193 -27.95 -17.00 14.63
CA GLU A 193 -29.33 -17.49 14.75
C GLU A 193 -29.41 -18.74 15.62
N THR A 194 -28.48 -19.68 15.45
CA THR A 194 -28.43 -20.92 16.24
C THR A 194 -28.11 -20.66 17.71
N VAL A 195 -27.17 -19.74 17.99
CA VAL A 195 -26.87 -19.28 19.36
C VAL A 195 -28.09 -18.61 19.99
N LEU A 196 -28.76 -17.71 19.27
CA LEU A 196 -29.97 -17.04 19.75
C LEU A 196 -31.12 -18.02 19.98
N ALA A 197 -31.28 -19.03 19.12
CA ALA A 197 -32.27 -20.09 19.28
C ALA A 197 -32.02 -20.94 20.54
N ALA A 198 -30.76 -21.26 20.82
CA ALA A 198 -30.37 -21.96 22.05
C ALA A 198 -30.70 -21.12 23.31
N LEU A 199 -30.35 -19.83 23.28
CA LEU A 199 -30.57 -18.91 24.41
C LEU A 199 -32.04 -18.55 24.63
N ARG A 200 -32.87 -18.52 23.59
CA ARG A 200 -34.31 -18.21 23.66
C ARG A 200 -35.19 -19.44 23.95
N SER A 201 -34.59 -20.62 24.07
CA SER A 201 -35.34 -21.87 24.19
C SER A 201 -36.00 -22.00 25.57
N ALA A 202 -37.32 -21.86 25.63
CA ALA A 202 -38.10 -22.08 26.86
C ALA A 202 -38.10 -23.55 27.35
N ARG A 203 -37.56 -24.48 26.55
CA ARG A 203 -37.46 -25.92 26.88
C ARG A 203 -36.15 -26.29 27.55
N GLN A 204 -35.20 -25.36 27.67
CA GLN A 204 -33.90 -25.58 28.29
C GLN A 204 -33.78 -24.78 29.57
N SER A 205 -33.08 -25.31 30.56
CA SER A 205 -32.68 -24.51 31.72
C SER A 205 -31.59 -23.52 31.33
N ASP A 206 -31.49 -22.40 32.04
CA ASP A 206 -30.46 -21.37 31.80
C ASP A 206 -29.04 -21.94 31.73
N GLY A 207 -28.73 -22.92 32.59
CA GLY A 207 -27.44 -23.61 32.60
C GLY A 207 -27.21 -24.54 31.40
N ALA A 208 -28.27 -25.12 30.83
CA ALA A 208 -28.19 -25.92 29.60
C ALA A 208 -28.09 -25.02 28.36
N ALA A 209 -28.91 -23.97 28.28
CA ALA A 209 -28.89 -22.99 27.20
C ALA A 209 -27.53 -22.27 27.10
N ARG A 210 -26.93 -21.88 28.24
CA ARG A 210 -25.59 -21.28 28.30
C ARG A 210 -24.52 -22.23 27.75
N ARG A 211 -24.53 -23.51 28.15
CA ARG A 211 -23.57 -24.51 27.66
C ARG A 211 -23.72 -24.73 26.16
N ALA A 212 -24.94 -24.92 25.66
CA ALA A 212 -25.21 -25.07 24.23
C ALA A 212 -24.72 -23.86 23.42
N ALA A 213 -24.97 -22.64 23.90
CA ALA A 213 -24.49 -21.41 23.25
C ALA A 213 -22.95 -21.33 23.21
N ILE A 214 -22.27 -21.70 24.30
CA ILE A 214 -20.80 -21.77 24.35
C ILE A 214 -20.27 -22.80 23.35
N ASP A 215 -20.87 -23.99 23.29
CA ASP A 215 -20.43 -25.06 22.38
C ASP A 215 -20.61 -24.67 20.90
N ILE A 216 -21.75 -24.04 20.56
CA ILE A 216 -22.01 -23.54 19.20
C ILE A 216 -20.99 -22.44 18.83
N ALA A 217 -20.74 -21.50 19.73
CA ALA A 217 -19.78 -20.42 19.51
C ALA A 217 -18.34 -20.93 19.39
N ALA A 218 -17.94 -21.86 20.25
CA ALA A 218 -16.60 -22.47 20.22
C ALA A 218 -16.38 -23.25 18.91
N ALA A 219 -17.36 -24.05 18.48
CA ALA A 219 -17.30 -24.78 17.21
C ALA A 219 -17.23 -23.81 16.00
N ALA A 220 -17.94 -22.69 16.05
CA ALA A 220 -17.87 -21.66 15.02
C ALA A 220 -16.50 -20.99 14.96
N LEU A 221 -15.89 -20.67 16.10
CA LEU A 221 -14.54 -20.10 16.17
C LEU A 221 -13.48 -21.03 15.58
N VAL A 222 -13.61 -22.34 15.80
CA VAL A 222 -12.71 -23.34 15.18
C VAL A 222 -12.88 -23.38 13.66
N ARG A 223 -14.12 -23.38 13.16
CA ARG A 223 -14.39 -23.33 11.71
C ARG A 223 -13.88 -22.04 11.07
N LEU A 224 -14.03 -20.90 11.74
CA LEU A 224 -13.57 -19.59 11.27
C LEU A 224 -12.04 -19.56 11.12
N ARG A 225 -11.31 -20.06 12.13
CA ARG A 225 -9.83 -20.18 12.06
C ARG A 225 -9.40 -21.08 10.90
N ALA A 226 -10.01 -22.26 10.78
CA ALA A 226 -9.72 -23.18 9.68
C ALA A 226 -10.09 -22.63 8.29
N SER A 227 -11.06 -21.72 8.20
CA SER A 227 -11.42 -21.05 6.95
C SER A 227 -10.42 -19.93 6.61
N ALA A 228 -10.03 -19.12 7.60
CA ALA A 228 -9.02 -18.07 7.44
C ALA A 228 -7.67 -18.65 6.99
N ASP A 229 -7.26 -19.77 7.60
CA ASP A 229 -6.04 -20.50 7.23
C ASP A 229 -6.12 -21.07 5.80
N ARG A 230 -7.29 -21.53 5.37
CA ARG A 230 -7.53 -22.02 4.00
C ARG A 230 -7.58 -20.88 2.97
N THR A 231 -8.18 -19.75 3.28
CA THR A 231 -8.21 -18.57 2.40
C THR A 231 -6.82 -17.96 2.23
N ALA A 232 -6.01 -17.93 3.28
CA ALA A 232 -4.58 -17.57 3.19
C ALA A 232 -3.85 -18.56 2.27
N SER A 233 -4.05 -19.86 2.45
CA SER A 233 -3.43 -20.90 1.61
C SER A 233 -3.92 -20.93 0.14
N LEU A 234 -5.09 -20.38 -0.19
CA LEU A 234 -5.64 -20.30 -1.56
C LEU A 234 -5.17 -19.04 -2.32
N LEU A 235 -4.66 -18.03 -1.60
CA LEU A 235 -4.13 -16.78 -2.15
C LEU A 235 -2.60 -16.73 -2.13
N GLU A 236 -1.95 -17.69 -1.49
CA GLU A 236 -0.51 -17.77 -1.35
C GLU A 236 0.14 -18.67 -2.41
N GLU A 237 1.11 -18.12 -3.13
CA GLU A 237 1.93 -18.83 -4.10
C GLU A 237 3.27 -19.20 -3.44
N PRO A 238 3.70 -20.48 -3.43
CA PRO A 238 5.01 -20.83 -2.91
C PRO A 238 6.10 -19.99 -3.59
N VAL A 239 7.03 -19.44 -2.80
CA VAL A 239 8.07 -18.53 -3.30
C VAL A 239 8.86 -19.14 -4.46
N VAL A 240 9.11 -20.45 -4.40
CA VAL A 240 9.76 -21.24 -5.46
C VAL A 240 8.91 -21.28 -6.74
N THR A 241 7.60 -21.48 -6.63
CA THR A 241 6.69 -21.46 -7.78
C THR A 241 6.60 -20.08 -8.43
N ALA A 242 6.55 -19.04 -7.61
CA ALA A 242 6.55 -17.66 -8.09
C ALA A 242 7.84 -17.31 -8.84
N PHE A 243 8.97 -17.79 -8.31
CA PHE A 243 10.31 -17.63 -8.91
C PHE A 243 10.46 -18.40 -10.23
N GLU A 244 9.95 -19.64 -10.32
CA GLU A 244 9.97 -20.40 -11.58
C GLU A 244 9.15 -19.73 -12.69
N ARG A 245 8.02 -19.11 -12.34
CA ARG A 245 7.25 -18.30 -13.30
C ARG A 245 8.01 -17.05 -13.74
N LEU A 246 8.69 -16.36 -12.82
CA LEU A 246 9.59 -15.25 -13.18
C LEU A 246 10.66 -15.70 -14.17
N ARG A 247 11.32 -16.83 -13.88
CA ARG A 247 12.35 -17.39 -14.74
C ARG A 247 11.80 -17.67 -16.14
N ALA A 248 10.60 -18.26 -16.23
CA ALA A 248 9.91 -18.48 -17.50
C ALA A 248 9.61 -17.17 -18.25
N ASP A 249 9.15 -16.12 -17.56
CA ASP A 249 8.85 -14.80 -18.13
C ASP A 249 10.09 -14.11 -18.72
N LEU A 250 11.27 -14.37 -18.16
CA LEU A 250 12.53 -13.73 -18.56
C LEU A 250 13.31 -14.53 -19.62
N ARG A 251 13.02 -15.82 -19.82
CA ARG A 251 13.66 -16.65 -20.86
C ARG A 251 13.68 -16.02 -22.27
N PRO A 252 12.63 -15.32 -22.74
CA PRO A 252 12.69 -14.66 -24.04
C PRO A 252 13.82 -13.63 -24.15
N LEU A 253 14.14 -12.94 -23.05
CA LEU A 253 15.17 -11.89 -23.07
C LEU A 253 16.56 -12.45 -23.34
N GLU A 254 16.92 -13.62 -22.78
CA GLU A 254 18.20 -14.28 -23.08
C GLU A 254 18.38 -14.58 -24.57
N ARG A 255 17.28 -14.88 -25.29
CA ARG A 255 17.33 -15.24 -26.71
C ARG A 255 17.52 -14.04 -27.63
N PHE A 256 17.00 -12.88 -27.26
CA PHE A 256 16.94 -11.71 -28.14
C PHE A 256 17.97 -10.62 -27.80
N SER A 257 18.50 -10.62 -26.56
CA SER A 257 19.43 -9.57 -26.09
C SER A 257 20.91 -10.00 -26.03
N GLY A 258 21.22 -11.30 -26.15
CA GLY A 258 22.59 -11.80 -26.00
C GLY A 258 23.12 -11.73 -24.56
N ILE A 259 22.27 -11.43 -23.58
CA ILE A 259 22.60 -11.30 -22.16
C ILE A 259 22.40 -12.64 -21.45
N SER A 260 23.31 -12.98 -20.52
CA SER A 260 23.20 -14.16 -19.65
C SER A 260 22.44 -13.83 -18.37
N LEU A 261 21.29 -14.49 -18.13
CA LEU A 261 20.55 -14.34 -16.88
C LEU A 261 20.94 -15.45 -15.90
N GLN A 262 21.37 -15.08 -14.70
CA GLN A 262 21.70 -16.01 -13.63
C GLN A 262 20.67 -15.95 -12.51
N PHE A 263 20.07 -17.09 -12.19
CA PHE A 263 19.02 -17.21 -11.19
C PHE A 263 19.57 -17.82 -9.89
N VAL A 264 19.28 -17.19 -8.76
CA VAL A 264 19.51 -17.74 -7.42
C VAL A 264 18.16 -17.97 -6.77
N GLU A 265 17.83 -19.24 -6.59
CA GLU A 265 16.54 -19.67 -6.08
C GLU A 265 16.36 -19.29 -4.60
N PRO A 266 15.12 -18.96 -4.18
CA PRO A 266 14.78 -18.75 -2.79
C PRO A 266 14.85 -20.08 -2.00
N PRO A 267 14.98 -20.03 -0.66
CA PRO A 267 14.94 -21.23 0.18
C PRO A 267 13.65 -22.03 -0.02
N VAL A 268 13.75 -23.37 -0.06
CA VAL A 268 12.61 -24.28 -0.29
C VAL A 268 11.58 -24.22 0.84
N ASP A 269 12.01 -23.85 2.04
CA ASP A 269 11.23 -23.62 3.25
C ASP A 269 10.76 -22.16 3.42
N GLY A 270 10.99 -21.31 2.42
CA GLY A 270 10.54 -19.92 2.45
C GLY A 270 9.01 -19.80 2.54
N ARG A 271 8.53 -18.84 3.35
CA ARG A 271 7.10 -18.53 3.48
C ARG A 271 6.47 -18.31 2.10
N ALA A 272 5.27 -18.86 1.91
CA ALA A 272 4.49 -18.64 0.71
C ALA A 272 4.10 -17.16 0.57
N LEU A 273 4.10 -16.67 -0.66
CA LEU A 273 3.90 -15.26 -0.97
C LEU A 273 2.42 -14.97 -1.19
N PRO A 274 1.85 -13.89 -0.64
CA PRO A 274 0.55 -13.41 -1.09
C PRO A 274 0.57 -13.17 -2.61
N GLY A 275 -0.49 -13.57 -3.32
CA GLY A 275 -0.53 -13.53 -4.78
C GLY A 275 -0.29 -12.14 -5.39
N GLU A 276 -0.73 -11.08 -4.70
CA GLU A 276 -0.45 -9.70 -5.08
C GLU A 276 1.04 -9.33 -4.98
N VAL A 277 1.73 -9.81 -3.93
CA VAL A 277 3.18 -9.63 -3.75
C VAL A 277 3.94 -10.46 -4.79
N ALA A 278 3.55 -11.71 -5.02
CA ALA A 278 4.16 -12.57 -6.04
C ALA A 278 4.06 -11.95 -7.45
N HIS A 279 2.87 -11.49 -7.84
CA HIS A 279 2.66 -10.83 -9.13
C HIS A 279 3.47 -9.53 -9.25
N ALA A 280 3.43 -8.68 -8.22
CA ALA A 280 4.16 -7.42 -8.24
C ALA A 280 5.67 -7.61 -8.29
N ALA A 281 6.21 -8.56 -7.51
CA ALA A 281 7.62 -8.89 -7.51
C ALA A 281 8.11 -9.33 -8.89
N ARG A 282 7.35 -10.20 -9.58
CA ARG A 282 7.66 -10.59 -10.97
C ARG A 282 7.70 -9.40 -11.92
N ALA A 283 6.70 -8.52 -11.82
CA ALA A 283 6.61 -7.33 -12.67
C ALA A 283 7.73 -6.32 -12.39
N ILE A 284 8.12 -6.14 -11.12
CA ILE A 284 9.23 -5.29 -10.69
C ILE A 284 10.54 -5.83 -11.26
N VAL A 285 10.83 -7.13 -11.06
CA VAL A 285 12.06 -7.76 -11.56
C VAL A 285 12.15 -7.65 -13.07
N ARG A 286 11.06 -7.94 -13.80
CA ARG A 286 11.06 -7.84 -15.27
C ARG A 286 11.35 -6.42 -15.75
N ALA A 287 10.77 -5.41 -15.10
CA ALA A 287 11.02 -4.02 -15.46
C ALA A 287 12.47 -3.60 -15.16
N LEU A 288 13.03 -4.06 -14.04
CA LEU A 288 14.43 -3.80 -13.69
C LEU A 288 15.39 -4.47 -14.67
N VAL A 289 15.13 -5.73 -15.03
CA VAL A 289 15.94 -6.46 -16.02
C VAL A 289 15.87 -5.77 -17.38
N LEU A 290 14.69 -5.31 -17.82
CA LEU A 290 14.56 -4.57 -19.08
C LEU A 290 15.35 -3.26 -19.06
N ALA A 291 15.28 -2.49 -17.97
CA ALA A 291 16.06 -1.27 -17.81
C ALA A 291 17.57 -1.56 -17.82
N MET A 292 18.00 -2.70 -17.27
CA MET A 292 19.40 -3.14 -17.33
C MET A 292 19.81 -3.59 -18.74
N VAL A 293 18.94 -4.28 -19.47
CA VAL A 293 19.18 -4.70 -20.87
C VAL A 293 19.30 -3.52 -21.83
N GLU A 294 18.61 -2.40 -21.55
CA GLU A 294 18.71 -1.17 -22.34
C GLU A 294 20.06 -0.46 -22.19
N GLN A 295 20.88 -0.82 -21.19
CA GLN A 295 22.23 -0.29 -21.05
C GLN A 295 23.20 -0.98 -22.03
N ASP A 296 24.09 -0.18 -22.63
CA ASP A 296 25.22 -0.70 -23.38
C ASP A 296 26.18 -1.48 -22.46
N GLU A 297 26.80 -2.53 -23.01
CA GLU A 297 27.84 -3.33 -22.34
C GLU A 297 27.39 -4.14 -21.12
N VAL A 298 26.08 -4.37 -20.94
CA VAL A 298 25.59 -5.39 -20.01
C VAL A 298 25.66 -6.75 -20.68
N HIS A 299 26.34 -7.71 -20.05
CA HIS A 299 26.50 -9.07 -20.55
C HIS A 299 25.89 -10.12 -19.62
N ARG A 300 25.72 -9.79 -18.35
CA ARG A 300 25.21 -10.68 -17.32
C ARG A 300 24.34 -9.94 -16.33
N ILE A 301 23.18 -10.52 -16.04
CA ILE A 301 22.31 -10.05 -14.95
C ILE A 301 22.05 -11.20 -14.00
N ARG A 302 22.38 -11.01 -12.72
CA ARG A 302 22.11 -11.96 -11.64
C ARG A 302 20.85 -11.55 -10.90
N ILE A 303 19.93 -12.48 -10.72
CA ILE A 303 18.62 -12.29 -10.08
C ILE A 303 18.52 -13.27 -8.92
N GLN A 304 18.31 -12.75 -7.72
CA GLN A 304 18.20 -13.53 -6.51
C GLN A 304 16.91 -13.18 -5.77
N TRP A 305 16.15 -14.20 -5.39
CA TRP A 305 15.03 -14.06 -4.45
C TRP A 305 15.38 -14.71 -3.12
N GLY A 306 14.87 -14.14 -2.04
CA GLY A 306 14.94 -14.66 -0.68
C GLY A 306 13.68 -14.31 0.09
N CYS A 307 13.45 -15.00 1.19
CA CYS A 307 12.30 -14.73 2.07
C CYS A 307 12.79 -14.83 3.51
N ASP A 308 12.57 -13.79 4.31
CA ASP A 308 12.96 -13.77 5.73
C ASP A 308 11.80 -14.15 6.68
N GLY A 309 10.65 -14.55 6.11
CA GLY A 309 9.40 -14.85 6.81
C GLY A 309 8.43 -13.67 6.90
N THR A 310 8.94 -12.44 6.77
CA THR A 310 8.15 -11.20 6.84
C THR A 310 8.21 -10.38 5.56
N ASN A 311 9.28 -10.54 4.78
CA ASN A 311 9.52 -9.84 3.53
C ASN A 311 9.99 -10.80 2.45
N LEU A 312 9.55 -10.54 1.23
CA LEU A 312 10.23 -10.97 0.02
C LEU A 312 11.42 -10.04 -0.24
N LEU A 313 12.60 -10.63 -0.36
CA LEU A 313 13.86 -9.95 -0.66
C LEU A 313 14.26 -10.27 -2.09
N VAL A 314 14.51 -9.24 -2.89
CA VAL A 314 14.92 -9.37 -4.28
C VAL A 314 16.21 -8.58 -4.48
N ASP A 315 17.23 -9.22 -5.03
CA ASP A 315 18.54 -8.63 -5.33
C ASP A 315 18.82 -8.88 -6.82
N ILE A 316 19.10 -7.81 -7.57
CA ILE A 316 19.34 -7.86 -9.01
C ILE A 316 20.62 -7.08 -9.30
N ARG A 317 21.58 -7.74 -9.96
CA ARG A 317 22.89 -7.15 -10.26
C ARG A 317 23.24 -7.30 -11.72
N ASP A 318 23.72 -6.23 -12.34
CA ASP A 318 24.32 -6.28 -13.68
C ASP A 318 25.85 -6.16 -13.63
N ASP A 319 26.51 -6.42 -14.76
CA ASP A 319 27.95 -6.24 -14.96
C ASP A 319 28.30 -5.08 -15.91
N GLY A 320 27.36 -4.12 -16.07
CA GLY A 320 27.54 -2.98 -16.97
C GLY A 320 28.48 -1.91 -16.41
N GLN A 321 28.53 -0.76 -17.07
CA GLN A 321 29.39 0.34 -16.63
C GLN A 321 28.88 1.10 -15.40
N GLY A 322 27.68 0.76 -14.89
CA GLY A 322 27.05 1.47 -13.79
C GLY A 322 26.46 2.82 -14.24
N ARG A 323 25.59 2.79 -15.26
CA ARG A 323 24.91 3.99 -15.77
C ARG A 323 23.42 4.04 -15.39
N LEU A 324 22.90 2.98 -14.79
CA LEU A 324 21.51 2.90 -14.33
C LEU A 324 21.19 4.05 -13.36
N SER A 325 20.18 4.86 -13.67
CA SER A 325 19.84 6.05 -12.89
C SER A 325 18.38 6.08 -12.48
N LEU A 326 18.13 6.45 -11.22
CA LEU A 326 16.77 6.73 -10.70
C LEU A 326 16.10 7.94 -11.36
N ALA A 327 16.83 8.74 -12.13
CA ALA A 327 16.28 9.90 -12.85
C ALA A 327 15.49 9.50 -14.11
N GLU A 328 15.67 8.29 -14.63
CA GLU A 328 14.97 7.81 -15.83
C GLU A 328 13.52 7.40 -15.53
N ASP A 329 12.60 7.67 -16.47
CA ASP A 329 11.16 7.44 -16.31
C ASP A 329 10.80 5.97 -16.04
N GLY A 330 11.62 5.03 -16.51
CA GLY A 330 11.46 3.60 -16.26
C GLY A 330 11.63 3.25 -14.77
N LEU A 331 12.74 3.68 -14.16
CA LEU A 331 13.09 3.35 -12.78
C LEU A 331 12.18 4.04 -11.77
N ARG A 332 11.74 5.28 -12.05
CA ARG A 332 10.75 6.00 -11.23
C ARG A 332 9.43 5.26 -11.12
N ARG A 333 8.94 4.65 -12.20
CA ARG A 333 7.71 3.83 -12.18
C ARG A 333 7.86 2.57 -11.34
N ILE A 334 9.06 1.98 -11.33
CA ILE A 334 9.36 0.80 -10.52
C ILE A 334 9.39 1.18 -9.04
N GLU A 335 10.05 2.29 -8.69
CA GLU A 335 10.08 2.81 -7.33
C GLU A 335 8.67 3.12 -6.81
N GLN A 336 7.82 3.78 -7.60
CA GLN A 336 6.42 4.03 -7.26
C GLN A 336 5.63 2.74 -7.01
N ARG A 337 5.88 1.68 -7.79
CA ARG A 337 5.24 0.38 -7.62
C ARG A 337 5.71 -0.33 -6.36
N VAL A 338 6.98 -0.21 -6.00
CA VAL A 338 7.54 -0.73 -4.74
C VAL A 338 6.95 0.02 -3.55
N GLN A 339 6.89 1.35 -3.60
CA GLN A 339 6.29 2.19 -2.55
C GLN A 339 4.80 1.92 -2.35
N ALA A 340 4.05 1.62 -3.42
CA ALA A 340 2.62 1.29 -3.33
C ALA A 340 2.32 -0.02 -2.57
N LEU A 341 3.35 -0.81 -2.28
CA LEU A 341 3.32 -2.05 -1.50
C LEU A 341 4.03 -1.90 -0.15
N ASP A 342 4.28 -0.67 0.30
CA ASP A 342 5.09 -0.38 1.50
C ASP A 342 6.49 -1.01 1.45
N GLY A 343 6.98 -1.26 0.23
CA GLY A 343 8.27 -1.83 -0.03
C GLY A 343 9.38 -0.78 -0.03
N ARG A 344 10.62 -1.25 -0.01
CA ARG A 344 11.82 -0.41 -0.13
C ARG A 344 12.66 -0.84 -1.31
N LEU A 345 13.04 0.11 -2.15
CA LEU A 345 14.02 -0.06 -3.22
C LEU A 345 15.32 0.66 -2.83
N ARG A 346 16.46 0.04 -3.08
CA ARG A 346 17.78 0.69 -3.02
C ARG A 346 18.53 0.38 -4.29
N LEU A 347 19.22 1.38 -4.81
CA LEU A 347 20.09 1.28 -5.96
C LEU A 347 21.50 1.69 -5.52
N GLU A 348 22.46 0.80 -5.71
CA GLU A 348 23.89 1.07 -5.56
C GLU A 348 24.53 0.94 -6.95
N VAL A 349 25.23 1.97 -7.41
CA VAL A 349 25.87 1.98 -8.72
C VAL A 349 27.36 2.19 -8.52
N LEU A 350 28.16 1.31 -9.12
CA LEU A 350 29.61 1.37 -9.03
C LEU A 350 30.18 1.39 -10.45
N GLU A 351 30.97 2.43 -10.73
CA GLU A 351 31.59 2.61 -12.04
C GLU A 351 32.47 1.40 -12.40
N GLY A 352 32.19 0.78 -13.55
CA GLY A 352 32.88 -0.42 -14.04
C GLY A 352 32.56 -1.74 -13.32
N TRP A 353 31.62 -1.72 -12.35
CA TRP A 353 31.16 -2.90 -11.60
C TRP A 353 29.66 -3.20 -11.77
N GLY A 354 28.93 -2.30 -12.43
CA GLY A 354 27.50 -2.42 -12.70
C GLY A 354 26.61 -1.79 -11.63
N ALA A 355 25.31 -2.09 -11.72
CA ALA A 355 24.31 -1.69 -10.74
C ALA A 355 23.86 -2.87 -9.87
N ASP A 356 23.66 -2.61 -8.58
CA ASP A 356 23.02 -3.50 -7.60
C ASP A 356 21.69 -2.89 -7.14
N VAL A 357 20.60 -3.54 -7.51
CA VAL A 357 19.24 -3.13 -7.13
C VAL A 357 18.68 -4.11 -6.11
N PHE A 358 18.34 -3.58 -4.95
CA PHE A 358 17.71 -4.32 -3.88
C PHE A 358 16.26 -3.87 -3.69
N VAL A 359 15.33 -4.82 -3.64
CA VAL A 359 13.91 -4.59 -3.35
C VAL A 359 13.47 -5.46 -2.18
N SER A 360 12.79 -4.85 -1.22
CA SER A 360 12.13 -5.52 -0.09
C SER A 360 10.65 -5.26 -0.17
N LEU A 361 9.83 -6.32 -0.22
CA LEU A 361 8.37 -6.23 -0.22
C LEU A 361 7.81 -6.93 1.02
N PRO A 362 7.02 -6.25 1.87
CA PRO A 362 6.38 -6.89 3.01
C PRO A 362 5.36 -7.94 2.54
N LEU A 363 5.30 -9.06 3.26
CA LEU A 363 4.37 -10.16 3.00
C LEU A 363 3.05 -9.98 3.74
N ASP A 364 3.06 -9.23 4.84
CA ASP A 364 1.87 -8.92 5.61
C ASP A 364 1.35 -7.53 5.25
N PRO A 365 0.02 -7.32 5.20
CA PRO A 365 -0.54 -5.99 5.04
C PRO A 365 -0.05 -5.08 6.17
N PRO A 366 0.10 -3.76 5.93
CA PRO A 366 0.54 -2.83 6.96
C PRO A 366 -0.37 -2.93 8.17
N SER A 367 0.11 -3.61 9.20
CA SER A 367 -0.56 -3.67 10.49
C SER A 367 -0.27 -2.33 11.16
N SER A 368 -1.29 -1.72 11.75
CA SER A 368 -1.16 -0.61 12.69
C SER A 368 -0.44 -1.09 13.96
N ARG A 369 0.83 -1.43 13.84
CA ARG A 369 1.67 -1.90 14.94
C ARG A 369 2.21 -0.66 15.65
N ALA A 370 1.59 -0.34 16.78
CA ALA A 370 2.14 0.56 17.78
C ALA A 370 3.59 0.18 18.13
N PRO A 371 4.47 1.15 18.42
CA PRO A 371 5.85 0.87 18.79
C PRO A 371 5.87 0.07 20.10
N LYS A 372 6.57 -1.07 20.13
CA LYS A 372 6.79 -1.86 21.34
C LYS A 372 8.28 -1.92 21.68
N GLY A 373 8.61 -1.40 22.86
CA GLY A 373 9.65 -1.94 23.75
C GLY A 373 11.08 -1.39 23.58
N PRO A 374 11.88 -1.31 24.66
CA PRO A 374 13.10 -0.52 24.72
C PRO A 374 14.32 -1.28 24.17
N GLY A 375 14.49 -1.25 22.85
CA GLY A 375 15.78 -1.39 22.14
C GLY A 375 16.23 -0.03 21.57
N ALA A 376 15.85 1.06 22.23
CA ALA A 376 15.64 2.39 21.65
C ALA A 376 16.91 3.20 21.33
N GLU A 377 18.10 2.59 21.36
CA GLU A 377 19.33 3.33 21.07
C GLU A 377 19.69 3.32 19.57
N TRP A 378 19.29 2.29 18.81
CA TRP A 378 19.71 2.11 17.41
C TRP A 378 18.59 1.71 16.43
N GLU A 379 17.33 1.70 16.86
CA GLU A 379 16.16 1.33 16.02
C GLU A 379 16.40 0.03 15.21
N LEU A 380 16.93 -1.01 15.87
CA LEU A 380 17.17 -2.30 15.24
C LEU A 380 15.84 -3.04 15.02
N GLY A 381 15.71 -3.73 13.90
CA GLY A 381 14.62 -4.70 13.72
C GLY A 381 14.88 -5.98 14.51
N GLU A 382 13.83 -6.77 14.80
CA GLU A 382 13.92 -8.01 15.60
C GLU A 382 15.07 -8.94 15.11
N ARG A 383 15.21 -9.08 13.78
CA ARG A 383 16.27 -9.91 13.18
C ARG A 383 17.67 -9.31 13.30
N GLU A 384 17.79 -7.99 13.29
CA GLU A 384 19.08 -7.32 13.48
C GLU A 384 19.54 -7.43 14.94
N GLU A 385 18.61 -7.43 15.90
CA GLU A 385 18.90 -7.70 17.31
C GLU A 385 19.38 -9.14 17.54
N GLU A 386 18.72 -10.13 16.93
CA GLU A 386 19.15 -11.53 16.97
C GLU A 386 20.57 -11.70 16.39
N VAL A 387 20.82 -11.09 15.23
CA VAL A 387 22.14 -11.12 14.59
C VAL A 387 23.18 -10.41 15.44
N LEU A 388 22.87 -9.25 16.04
CA LEU A 388 23.78 -8.52 16.94
C LEU A 388 24.13 -9.36 18.18
N ARG A 389 23.15 -10.06 18.75
CA ARG A 389 23.34 -10.93 19.92
C ARG A 389 24.28 -12.09 19.62
N LEU A 390 24.06 -12.79 18.51
CA LEU A 390 24.92 -13.91 18.08
C LEU A 390 26.31 -13.41 17.62
N LEU A 391 26.37 -12.24 17.01
CA LEU A 391 27.62 -11.56 16.64
C LEU A 391 28.46 -11.24 17.88
N ALA A 392 27.83 -10.66 18.91
CA ALA A 392 28.45 -10.34 20.20
C ALA A 392 28.91 -11.60 20.96
N GLY A 393 28.19 -12.72 20.77
CA GLY A 393 28.60 -14.06 21.24
C GLY A 393 29.80 -14.67 20.48
N GLY A 394 30.35 -13.98 19.48
CA GLY A 394 31.55 -14.41 18.76
C GLY A 394 31.29 -15.35 17.57
N LEU A 395 30.03 -15.61 17.21
CA LEU A 395 29.72 -16.56 16.14
C LEU A 395 30.10 -16.02 14.76
N ARG A 396 30.71 -16.87 13.93
CA ARG A 396 31.00 -16.56 12.51
C ARG A 396 29.71 -16.58 11.69
N ASN A 397 29.68 -15.90 10.56
CA ASN A 397 28.47 -15.74 9.74
C ASN A 397 27.80 -17.07 9.37
N ARG A 398 28.58 -18.12 9.12
CA ARG A 398 28.10 -19.48 8.88
C ARG A 398 27.37 -20.11 10.07
N ALA A 399 27.85 -19.85 11.29
CA ALA A 399 27.22 -20.33 12.51
C ALA A 399 25.95 -19.51 12.83
N ILE A 400 26.00 -18.19 12.63
CA ILE A 400 24.81 -17.32 12.75
C ILE A 400 23.74 -17.75 11.75
N ALA A 401 24.14 -18.08 10.52
CA ALA A 401 23.26 -18.56 9.47
C ALA A 401 22.56 -19.86 9.88
N ALA A 402 23.32 -20.83 10.41
CA ALA A 402 22.76 -22.08 10.92
C ALA A 402 21.80 -21.87 12.11
N GLU A 403 22.18 -21.03 13.08
CA GLU A 403 21.39 -20.78 14.29
C GLU A 403 20.04 -20.10 13.99
N LEU A 404 20.03 -19.23 12.99
CA LEU A 404 18.85 -18.43 12.62
C LEU A 404 18.03 -19.03 11.46
N GLY A 405 18.47 -20.15 10.88
CA GLY A 405 17.85 -20.72 9.67
C GLY A 405 17.97 -19.81 8.45
N LEU A 406 19.11 -19.12 8.31
CA LEU A 406 19.37 -18.14 7.23
C LEU A 406 20.51 -18.61 6.32
N SER A 407 20.65 -17.99 5.15
CA SER A 407 21.86 -18.14 4.32
C SER A 407 23.01 -17.26 4.84
N GLU A 408 24.27 -17.64 4.58
CA GLU A 408 25.44 -16.81 4.92
C GLU A 408 25.40 -15.42 4.29
N ASN A 409 24.80 -15.29 3.09
CA ASN A 409 24.64 -14.01 2.41
C ASN A 409 23.58 -13.15 3.09
N THR A 410 22.48 -13.76 3.57
CA THR A 410 21.45 -13.07 4.36
C THR A 410 22.03 -12.56 5.68
N VAL A 411 22.92 -13.33 6.32
CA VAL A 411 23.65 -12.88 7.51
C VAL A 411 24.58 -11.71 7.19
N LYS A 412 25.37 -11.77 6.10
CA LYS A 412 26.21 -10.64 5.66
C LYS A 412 25.38 -9.38 5.41
N PHE A 413 24.17 -9.52 4.87
CA PHE A 413 23.24 -8.43 4.66
C PHE A 413 22.76 -7.81 5.99
N HIS A 414 22.32 -8.62 6.94
CA HIS A 414 21.93 -8.13 8.27
C HIS A 414 23.09 -7.43 8.96
N LEU A 415 24.32 -7.96 8.86
CA LEU A 415 25.52 -7.32 9.38
C LEU A 415 25.83 -5.97 8.73
N ARG A 416 25.62 -5.82 7.41
CA ARG A 416 25.80 -4.52 6.72
C ARG A 416 24.82 -3.46 7.23
N ASN A 417 23.54 -3.82 7.34
CA ASN A 417 22.53 -2.88 7.86
C ASN A 417 22.78 -2.55 9.34
N LEU A 418 23.14 -3.56 10.13
CA LEU A 418 23.51 -3.44 11.53
C LEU A 418 24.70 -2.49 11.69
N PHE A 419 25.79 -2.66 10.93
CA PHE A 419 26.96 -1.79 11.01
C PHE A 419 26.63 -0.33 10.67
N ARG A 420 25.80 -0.11 9.64
CA ARG A 420 25.31 1.22 9.31
C ARG A 420 24.50 1.84 10.44
N LYS A 421 23.57 1.10 11.05
CA LYS A 421 22.73 1.59 12.16
C LYS A 421 23.53 1.85 13.44
N LEU A 422 24.55 1.04 13.68
CA LEU A 422 25.49 1.21 14.80
C LEU A 422 26.53 2.31 14.55
N GLY A 423 26.65 2.82 13.32
CA GLY A 423 27.66 3.79 12.93
C GLY A 423 29.08 3.24 13.01
N VAL A 424 29.27 1.95 12.71
CA VAL A 424 30.55 1.24 12.79
C VAL A 424 30.99 0.71 11.44
N SER A 425 32.30 0.51 11.29
CA SER A 425 32.94 0.08 10.05
C SER A 425 33.47 -1.35 10.11
N SER A 426 33.62 -1.90 11.33
CA SER A 426 34.21 -3.21 11.53
C SER A 426 33.42 -4.08 12.49
N ARG A 427 33.59 -5.39 12.32
CA ARG A 427 33.01 -6.41 13.20
C ARG A 427 33.43 -6.20 14.66
N ALA A 428 34.69 -5.84 14.88
CA ALA A 428 35.22 -5.60 16.21
C ALA A 428 34.56 -4.38 16.87
N GLU A 429 34.35 -3.30 16.11
CA GLU A 429 33.62 -2.11 16.58
C GLU A 429 32.16 -2.44 16.91
N ALA A 430 31.46 -3.22 16.08
CA ALA A 430 30.09 -3.64 16.34
C ALA A 430 29.96 -4.44 17.65
N VAL A 431 30.89 -5.37 17.89
CA VAL A 431 30.94 -6.17 19.13
C VAL A 431 31.25 -5.28 20.34
N ALA A 432 32.18 -4.32 20.20
CA ALA A 432 32.51 -3.38 21.28
C ALA A 432 31.31 -2.47 21.63
N ARG A 433 30.58 -1.96 20.63
CA ARG A 433 29.36 -1.17 20.83
C ARG A 433 28.27 -1.97 21.54
N ALA A 434 28.04 -3.21 21.12
CA ALA A 434 27.08 -4.10 21.80
C ALA A 434 27.45 -4.33 23.27
N ALA A 435 28.74 -4.56 23.57
CA ALA A 435 29.22 -4.75 24.93
C ALA A 435 29.04 -3.51 25.82
N GLN A 436 29.23 -2.31 25.26
CA GLN A 436 29.02 -1.03 25.96
C GLN A 436 27.54 -0.79 26.30
N ALA A 437 26.61 -1.08 25.36
CA ALA A 437 25.18 -0.93 25.60
C ALA A 437 24.65 -1.88 26.69
N HIS A 438 25.20 -3.10 26.79
CA HIS A 438 24.85 -4.04 27.86
C HIS A 438 25.47 -3.70 29.22
N ALA A 439 26.57 -2.93 29.27
CA ALA A 439 27.20 -2.50 30.51
C ALA A 439 26.48 -1.32 31.20
N GLY A 440 25.71 -0.52 30.44
CA GLY A 440 24.90 0.59 30.98
C GLY A 440 23.53 0.18 31.54
N GLN A 441 23.16 -1.09 31.47
CA GLN A 441 21.87 -1.63 31.94
C GLN A 441 21.99 -2.51 33.21
N ARG A 442 23.15 -2.54 33.86
CA ARG A 442 23.41 -3.36 35.06
C ARG A 442 23.60 -2.54 36.33
#